data_AF-A0A136LN05-F1
#
_entry.id   AF-A0A136LN05-F1
#
_cell.length_a   1.000
_cell.length_b   1.000
_cell.length_c   1.000
_cell.angle_alpha   90.00
_cell.angle_beta   90.00
_cell.angle_gamma   90.00
#
_symmetry.space_group_name_H-M   'P 1'
#
loop_
_entity.id
_entity.type
_entity.pdbx_description
1 polymer ?
#
loop_
_entity_poly.entity_id
_entity_poly.type
_entity_poly.pdbx_seq_one_letter_code
_entity_poly.pdbx_strand_id
1 'polypeptide(L)'
;MESKISKIGVFTSGGDAPGMNAALRAVVRTAIYYKKDIYGIMHGYEGMISGDIVKLGARSVGNIIQRGGTILKSARSKEFRTKEGREKAFINLQKNGIEALVAIGGDGTFTGLHKLQEEYGIPAVCIPGTIDNDIAGTDFTVGFDTATNTAVDAIDKIRDTAISHNRLFFIEVMGRNSGYIAINSGIAGGAVATIIPEESMTLDELFAKLEEGGKTNKKSSLVVVAEGSKLGGAIELAKKFSERSSYFDIKVTILGHLQRGGTPTYFDRVLASKMGVAAVEGLLKGEKRRDGGNSQ
;
A
#
# COMPACT_ATOMS: atom_id res chain seq x y z
N MET A 1 6.55 -11.08 -32.27
CA MET A 1 5.24 -11.75 -32.27
C MET A 1 4.23 -10.75 -31.73
N GLU A 2 3.28 -10.29 -32.53
CA GLU A 2 2.18 -9.45 -32.02
C GLU A 2 1.31 -10.29 -31.07
N SER A 3 1.11 -9.80 -29.84
CA SER A 3 0.21 -10.47 -28.90
C SER A 3 -1.22 -10.43 -29.40
N LYS A 4 -1.89 -11.59 -29.27
CA LYS A 4 -3.31 -11.79 -29.57
C LYS A 4 -4.25 -11.01 -28.65
N ILE A 5 -3.76 -10.45 -27.54
CA ILE A 5 -4.58 -9.72 -26.58
C ILE A 5 -5.07 -8.42 -27.24
N SER A 6 -6.38 -8.28 -27.37
CA SER A 6 -7.07 -7.12 -27.94
C SER A 6 -7.76 -6.28 -26.88
N LYS A 7 -8.30 -6.93 -25.82
CA LYS A 7 -9.06 -6.28 -24.74
C LYS A 7 -8.48 -6.59 -23.37
N ILE A 8 -8.14 -5.55 -22.62
CA ILE A 8 -7.56 -5.63 -21.27
C ILE A 8 -8.56 -5.08 -20.25
N GLY A 9 -8.68 -5.73 -19.10
CA GLY A 9 -9.38 -5.21 -17.92
C GLY A 9 -8.38 -4.65 -16.91
N VAL A 10 -8.70 -3.56 -16.24
CA VAL A 10 -7.90 -2.99 -15.14
C VAL A 10 -8.77 -2.71 -13.93
N PHE A 11 -8.27 -3.02 -12.74
CA PHE A 11 -9.01 -2.82 -11.49
C PHE A 11 -8.11 -2.55 -10.30
N THR A 12 -8.66 -1.87 -9.29
CA THR A 12 -8.01 -1.66 -7.99
C THR A 12 -8.72 -2.48 -6.92
N SER A 13 -7.95 -3.10 -6.02
CA SER A 13 -8.50 -3.92 -4.94
C SER A 13 -7.60 -3.89 -3.71
N GLY A 14 -8.18 -4.07 -2.52
CA GLY A 14 -7.49 -3.94 -1.23
C GLY A 14 -7.66 -2.55 -0.61
N GLY A 15 -6.81 -2.22 0.37
CA GLY A 15 -6.74 -0.86 0.90
C GLY A 15 -6.22 0.08 -0.17
N ASP A 16 -6.79 1.27 -0.29
CA ASP A 16 -6.30 2.28 -1.22
C ASP A 16 -4.94 2.82 -0.78
N ALA A 17 -4.13 3.19 -1.78
CA ALA A 17 -2.79 3.72 -1.58
C ALA A 17 -2.56 4.91 -2.53
N PRO A 18 -1.85 5.96 -2.09
CA PRO A 18 -1.54 7.10 -2.96
C PRO A 18 -0.74 6.64 -4.19
N GLY A 19 -1.24 6.96 -5.39
CA GLY A 19 -0.59 6.56 -6.65
C GLY A 19 -1.30 5.44 -7.41
N MET A 20 -2.34 4.80 -6.84
CA MET A 20 -3.19 3.86 -7.59
C MET A 20 -3.80 4.50 -8.86
N ASN A 21 -4.23 5.77 -8.79
CA ASN A 21 -4.69 6.52 -9.96
C ASN A 21 -3.58 6.77 -11.00
N ALA A 22 -2.32 6.94 -10.56
CA ALA A 22 -1.18 7.10 -11.48
C ALA A 22 -0.88 5.78 -12.22
N ALA A 23 -0.93 4.65 -11.51
CA ALA A 23 -0.81 3.31 -12.11
C ALA A 23 -1.94 3.05 -13.10
N LEU A 24 -3.20 3.27 -12.71
CA LEU A 24 -4.36 3.15 -13.59
C LEU A 24 -4.21 4.01 -14.86
N ARG A 25 -3.82 5.28 -14.70
CA ARG A 25 -3.57 6.18 -15.83
C ARG A 25 -2.52 5.60 -16.78
N ALA A 26 -1.41 5.09 -16.25
CA ALA A 26 -0.34 4.53 -17.06
C ALA A 26 -0.79 3.28 -17.81
N VAL A 27 -1.52 2.36 -17.16
CA VAL A 27 -2.10 1.18 -17.81
C VAL A 27 -3.01 1.59 -18.96
N VAL A 28 -3.98 2.50 -18.71
CA VAL A 28 -4.92 2.96 -19.73
C VAL A 28 -4.23 3.63 -20.91
N ARG A 29 -3.27 4.54 -20.64
CA ARG A 29 -2.55 5.26 -21.69
C ARG A 29 -1.67 4.32 -22.51
N THR A 30 -1.05 3.33 -21.88
CA THR A 30 -0.18 2.36 -22.55
C THR A 30 -1.01 1.39 -23.41
N ALA A 31 -2.15 0.90 -22.91
CA ALA A 31 -3.05 0.07 -23.70
C ALA A 31 -3.53 0.81 -24.97
N ILE A 32 -3.91 2.08 -24.84
CA ILE A 32 -4.32 2.92 -25.98
C ILE A 32 -3.16 3.12 -26.96
N TYR A 33 -1.94 3.34 -26.47
CA TYR A 33 -0.75 3.48 -27.32
C TYR A 33 -0.52 2.22 -28.17
N TYR A 34 -0.69 1.03 -27.60
CA TYR A 34 -0.63 -0.25 -28.31
C TYR A 34 -1.92 -0.62 -29.04
N LYS A 35 -2.85 0.33 -29.23
CA LYS A 35 -4.12 0.14 -29.93
C LYS A 35 -4.98 -1.00 -29.35
N LYS A 36 -4.93 -1.18 -28.03
CA LYS A 36 -5.74 -2.16 -27.30
C LYS A 36 -6.93 -1.48 -26.65
N ASP A 37 -8.05 -2.18 -26.64
CA ASP A 37 -9.23 -1.77 -25.89
C ASP A 37 -9.01 -2.01 -24.39
N ILE A 38 -9.40 -1.06 -23.56
CA ILE A 38 -9.18 -1.11 -22.10
C ILE A 38 -10.48 -0.84 -21.35
N TYR A 39 -10.75 -1.65 -20.34
CA TYR A 39 -11.96 -1.59 -19.52
C TYR A 39 -11.59 -1.45 -18.04
N GLY A 40 -12.24 -0.55 -17.33
CA GLY A 40 -12.13 -0.41 -15.89
C GLY A 40 -13.18 -1.26 -15.20
N ILE A 41 -12.78 -2.04 -14.20
CA ILE A 41 -13.70 -2.79 -13.35
C ILE A 41 -13.81 -2.03 -12.03
N MET A 42 -15.02 -1.58 -11.73
CA MET A 42 -15.30 -0.79 -10.54
C MET A 42 -15.28 -1.69 -9.29
N HIS A 43 -14.99 -1.14 -8.10
CA HIS A 43 -15.08 -1.87 -6.83
C HIS A 43 -14.29 -3.20 -6.77
N GLY A 44 -13.22 -3.32 -7.56
CA GLY A 44 -12.36 -4.49 -7.60
C GLY A 44 -13.08 -5.78 -7.97
N TYR A 45 -12.89 -6.82 -7.17
CA TYR A 45 -13.51 -8.13 -7.42
C TYR A 45 -15.03 -8.11 -7.34
N GLU A 46 -15.61 -7.18 -6.57
CA GLU A 46 -17.06 -7.08 -6.45
C GLU A 46 -17.72 -6.56 -7.74
N GLY A 47 -17.11 -5.57 -8.40
CA GLY A 47 -17.57 -5.15 -9.73
C GLY A 47 -17.31 -6.19 -10.79
N MET A 48 -16.28 -7.02 -10.63
CA MET A 48 -16.04 -8.15 -11.53
C MET A 48 -17.19 -9.17 -11.46
N ILE A 49 -17.66 -9.49 -10.25
CA ILE A 49 -18.80 -10.41 -10.00
C ILE A 49 -20.13 -9.82 -10.45
N SER A 50 -20.35 -8.53 -10.21
CA SER A 50 -21.61 -7.84 -10.58
C SER A 50 -21.65 -7.37 -12.04
N GLY A 51 -20.51 -7.36 -12.73
CA GLY A 51 -20.39 -6.89 -14.11
C GLY A 51 -20.32 -5.37 -14.26
N ASP A 52 -19.96 -4.65 -13.19
CA ASP A 52 -19.72 -3.18 -13.19
C ASP A 52 -18.39 -2.84 -13.90
N ILE A 53 -18.43 -2.98 -15.23
CA ILE A 53 -17.29 -2.86 -16.14
C ILE A 53 -17.56 -1.74 -17.14
N VAL A 54 -16.65 -0.77 -17.20
CA VAL A 54 -16.79 0.43 -18.04
C VAL A 54 -15.65 0.55 -19.03
N LYS A 55 -15.95 0.93 -20.28
CA LYS A 55 -14.90 1.20 -21.27
C LYS A 55 -14.14 2.47 -20.89
N LEU A 56 -12.81 2.39 -20.85
CA LEU A 56 -11.94 3.52 -20.53
C LEU A 56 -11.28 4.07 -21.80
N GLY A 57 -11.08 5.38 -21.81
CA GLY A 57 -10.33 6.08 -22.87
C GLY A 57 -9.35 7.08 -22.28
N ALA A 58 -8.62 7.77 -23.16
CA ALA A 58 -7.61 8.75 -22.76
C ALA A 58 -8.18 9.86 -21.86
N ARG A 59 -9.43 10.27 -22.10
CA ARG A 59 -10.13 11.29 -21.30
C ARG A 59 -10.58 10.76 -19.93
N SER A 60 -10.92 9.47 -19.83
CA SER A 60 -11.36 8.84 -18.57
C SER A 60 -10.29 8.88 -17.47
N VAL A 61 -9.00 8.95 -17.86
CA VAL A 61 -7.85 9.08 -16.95
C VAL A 61 -7.18 10.45 -17.02
N GLY A 62 -7.92 11.47 -17.46
CA GLY A 62 -7.48 12.87 -17.43
C GLY A 62 -7.48 13.41 -16.01
N ASN A 63 -6.44 14.18 -15.65
CA ASN A 63 -6.37 14.90 -14.38
C ASN A 63 -6.46 14.04 -13.09
N ILE A 64 -6.01 12.77 -13.15
CA ILE A 64 -6.01 11.85 -11.99
C ILE A 64 -4.62 11.52 -11.44
N ILE A 65 -3.53 11.87 -12.14
CA ILE A 65 -2.17 11.44 -11.77
C ILE A 65 -1.74 11.92 -10.37
N GLN A 66 -2.22 13.07 -9.95
CA GLN A 66 -1.96 13.69 -8.65
C GLN A 66 -3.03 13.38 -7.60
N ARG A 67 -4.08 12.61 -7.94
CA ARG A 67 -5.17 12.33 -7.01
C ARG A 67 -4.84 11.09 -6.18
N GLY A 68 -4.97 11.20 -4.86
CA GLY A 68 -5.00 10.05 -3.95
C GLY A 68 -6.18 9.11 -4.21
N GLY A 69 -6.19 7.96 -3.53
CA GLY A 69 -7.22 6.93 -3.69
C GLY A 69 -7.26 6.33 -5.11
N THR A 70 -8.44 5.86 -5.52
CA THR A 70 -8.69 5.25 -6.83
C THR A 70 -10.05 5.67 -7.40
N ILE A 71 -10.10 6.11 -8.66
CA ILE A 71 -11.36 6.42 -9.35
C ILE A 71 -12.21 5.17 -9.66
N LEU A 72 -11.61 3.98 -9.68
CA LEU A 72 -12.33 2.72 -9.85
C LEU A 72 -12.94 2.23 -8.54
N LYS A 73 -12.66 2.91 -7.41
CA LYS A 73 -13.01 2.47 -6.06
C LYS A 73 -12.38 1.11 -5.72
N SER A 74 -12.58 0.66 -4.49
CA SER A 74 -12.10 -0.65 -4.02
C SER A 74 -13.12 -1.22 -3.05
N ALA A 75 -13.31 -2.55 -3.07
CA ALA A 75 -14.18 -3.24 -2.12
C ALA A 75 -13.57 -4.58 -1.72
N ARG A 76 -13.81 -4.98 -0.46
CA ARG A 76 -13.50 -6.34 -0.01
C ARG A 76 -14.61 -7.27 -0.51
N SER A 77 -14.28 -8.30 -1.28
CA SER A 77 -15.24 -9.30 -1.74
C SER A 77 -15.05 -10.62 -1.00
N LYS A 78 -16.04 -11.01 -0.19
CA LYS A 78 -16.08 -12.35 0.43
C LYS A 78 -16.48 -13.41 -0.60
N GLU A 79 -17.40 -13.07 -1.50
CA GLU A 79 -17.89 -13.96 -2.55
C GLU A 79 -16.75 -14.41 -3.48
N PHE A 80 -15.82 -13.52 -3.84
CA PHE A 80 -14.67 -13.88 -4.67
C PHE A 80 -13.73 -14.93 -4.01
N ARG A 81 -13.84 -15.17 -2.71
CA ARG A 81 -13.09 -16.24 -2.04
C ARG A 81 -13.65 -17.63 -2.36
N THR A 82 -14.91 -17.74 -2.78
CA THR A 82 -15.53 -19.00 -3.19
C THR A 82 -15.32 -19.25 -4.68
N LYS A 83 -15.46 -20.52 -5.10
CA LYS A 83 -15.28 -20.88 -6.51
C LYS A 83 -16.41 -20.32 -7.37
N GLU A 84 -17.63 -20.33 -6.83
CA GLU A 84 -18.83 -19.79 -7.49
C GLU A 84 -18.70 -18.30 -7.78
N GLY A 85 -18.15 -17.52 -6.83
CA GLY A 85 -17.87 -16.10 -7.03
C GLY A 85 -16.86 -15.85 -8.14
N ARG A 86 -15.78 -16.64 -8.19
CA ARG A 86 -14.77 -16.54 -9.26
C ARG A 86 -15.32 -16.95 -10.62
N GLU A 87 -16.19 -17.96 -10.66
CA GLU A 87 -16.87 -18.38 -11.88
C GLU A 87 -17.77 -17.27 -12.44
N LYS A 88 -18.60 -16.64 -11.60
CA LYS A 88 -19.42 -15.48 -12.00
C LYS A 88 -18.56 -14.33 -12.54
N ALA A 89 -17.47 -14.03 -11.84
CA ALA A 89 -16.52 -13.01 -12.25
C ALA A 89 -15.93 -13.32 -13.64
N PHE A 90 -15.47 -14.56 -13.85
CA PHE A 90 -14.94 -14.99 -15.14
C PHE A 90 -15.97 -14.92 -16.27
N ILE A 91 -17.21 -15.36 -16.02
CA ILE A 91 -18.31 -15.25 -17.00
C ILE A 91 -18.52 -13.80 -17.43
N ASN A 92 -18.48 -12.84 -16.49
CA ASN A 92 -18.63 -11.42 -16.84
C ASN A 92 -17.45 -10.86 -17.63
N LEU A 93 -16.22 -11.31 -17.34
CA LEU A 93 -15.05 -10.97 -18.16
C LEU A 93 -15.22 -11.49 -19.60
N GLN A 94 -15.67 -12.73 -19.76
CA GLN A 94 -15.95 -13.33 -21.07
C GLN A 94 -17.06 -12.58 -21.83
N LYS A 95 -18.16 -12.22 -21.16
CA LYS A 95 -19.26 -11.44 -21.76
C LYS A 95 -18.78 -10.09 -22.31
N ASN A 96 -17.79 -9.46 -21.68
CA ASN A 96 -17.19 -8.21 -22.14
C ASN A 96 -16.02 -8.42 -23.14
N GLY A 97 -15.64 -9.68 -23.37
CA GLY A 97 -14.52 -10.08 -24.22
C GLY A 97 -13.16 -9.68 -23.63
N ILE A 98 -13.03 -9.57 -22.30
CA ILE A 98 -11.75 -9.23 -21.67
C ILE A 98 -10.84 -10.46 -21.70
N GLU A 99 -9.65 -10.29 -22.26
CA GLU A 99 -8.70 -11.38 -22.52
C GLU A 99 -7.50 -11.35 -21.58
N ALA A 100 -7.26 -10.25 -20.87
CA ALA A 100 -6.19 -10.13 -19.89
C ALA A 100 -6.55 -9.11 -18.80
N LEU A 101 -5.91 -9.24 -17.63
CA LEU A 101 -6.16 -8.39 -16.48
C LEU A 101 -4.89 -7.69 -15.97
N VAL A 102 -5.04 -6.42 -15.60
CA VAL A 102 -4.07 -5.70 -14.77
C VAL A 102 -4.75 -5.37 -13.45
N ALA A 103 -4.27 -5.97 -12.37
CA ALA A 103 -4.72 -5.64 -11.02
C ALA A 103 -3.77 -4.62 -10.38
N ILE A 104 -4.30 -3.76 -9.52
CA ILE A 104 -3.52 -2.82 -8.71
C ILE A 104 -3.94 -3.02 -7.25
N GLY A 105 -3.02 -3.47 -6.40
CA GLY A 105 -3.34 -3.74 -5.00
C GLY A 105 -2.23 -4.46 -4.23
N GLY A 106 -2.54 -4.85 -3.00
CA GLY A 106 -1.64 -5.62 -2.13
C GLY A 106 -1.84 -7.15 -2.24
N ASP A 107 -1.29 -7.89 -1.27
CA ASP A 107 -1.18 -9.35 -1.27
C ASP A 107 -2.51 -10.11 -1.50
N GLY A 108 -3.60 -9.63 -0.88
CA GLY A 108 -4.94 -10.22 -1.08
C GLY A 108 -5.42 -10.12 -2.54
N THR A 109 -5.01 -9.06 -3.24
CA THR A 109 -5.28 -8.88 -4.67
C THR A 109 -4.46 -9.87 -5.49
N PHE A 110 -3.17 -10.04 -5.20
CA PHE A 110 -2.32 -11.05 -5.85
C PHE A 110 -2.89 -12.46 -5.69
N THR A 111 -3.30 -12.82 -4.47
CA THR A 111 -3.88 -14.14 -4.15
C THR A 111 -5.15 -14.41 -4.97
N GLY A 112 -6.07 -13.44 -5.04
CA GLY A 112 -7.29 -13.57 -5.83
C GLY A 112 -7.02 -13.72 -7.33
N LEU A 113 -6.07 -12.95 -7.84
CA LEU A 113 -5.70 -12.94 -9.25
C LEU A 113 -5.04 -14.25 -9.66
N HIS A 114 -4.17 -14.78 -8.80
CA HIS A 114 -3.51 -16.06 -9.02
C HIS A 114 -4.52 -17.22 -9.11
N LYS A 115 -5.50 -17.28 -8.20
CA LYS A 115 -6.56 -18.30 -8.25
C LYS A 115 -7.38 -18.21 -9.53
N LEU A 116 -7.74 -17.00 -9.96
CA LEU A 116 -8.48 -16.79 -11.21
C LEU A 116 -7.66 -17.25 -12.44
N GLN A 117 -6.35 -17.01 -12.41
CA GLN A 117 -5.43 -17.45 -13.47
C GLN A 117 -5.26 -18.98 -13.47
N GLU A 118 -5.14 -19.64 -12.32
CA GLU A 118 -5.04 -21.10 -12.22
C GLU A 118 -6.31 -21.79 -12.71
N GLU A 119 -7.48 -21.26 -12.36
CA GLU A 119 -8.78 -21.88 -12.67
C GLU A 119 -9.21 -21.66 -14.13
N TYR A 120 -8.91 -20.49 -14.70
CA TYR A 120 -9.46 -20.09 -16.00
C TYR A 120 -8.42 -19.68 -17.05
N GLY A 121 -7.14 -19.67 -16.69
CA GLY A 121 -6.04 -19.40 -17.62
C GLY A 121 -5.95 -17.98 -18.14
N ILE A 122 -6.71 -17.02 -17.58
CA ILE A 122 -6.67 -15.62 -18.02
C ILE A 122 -5.30 -15.00 -17.68
N PRO A 123 -4.55 -14.48 -18.66
CA PRO A 123 -3.31 -13.76 -18.42
C PRO A 123 -3.55 -12.56 -17.51
N ALA A 124 -2.74 -12.46 -16.45
CA ALA A 124 -2.90 -11.39 -15.49
C ALA A 124 -1.55 -10.91 -14.94
N VAL A 125 -1.45 -9.61 -14.70
CA VAL A 125 -0.32 -8.97 -14.03
C VAL A 125 -0.86 -8.12 -12.88
N CYS A 126 -0.14 -8.09 -11.76
CA CYS A 126 -0.51 -7.28 -10.61
C CYS A 126 0.57 -6.24 -10.31
N ILE A 127 0.15 -4.99 -10.16
CA ILE A 127 0.99 -3.87 -9.74
C ILE A 127 0.86 -3.75 -8.21
N PRO A 128 1.99 -3.74 -7.47
CA PRO A 128 1.96 -3.66 -6.01
C PRO A 128 1.51 -2.26 -5.56
N GLY A 129 0.22 -2.11 -5.29
CA GLY A 129 -0.41 -0.89 -4.79
C GLY A 129 -0.82 -1.06 -3.33
N THR A 130 0.10 -0.76 -2.42
CA THR A 130 -0.11 -0.83 -0.97
C THR A 130 0.86 0.12 -0.28
N ILE A 131 0.48 0.65 0.88
CA ILE A 131 1.37 1.47 1.70
C ILE A 131 2.33 0.62 2.55
N ASP A 132 2.00 -0.65 2.78
CA ASP A 132 2.65 -1.50 3.78
C ASP A 132 4.08 -1.95 3.39
N ASN A 133 4.45 -1.79 2.12
CA ASN A 133 5.72 -2.24 1.54
C ASN A 133 6.07 -3.72 1.80
N ASP A 134 5.05 -4.57 1.85
CA ASP A 134 5.12 -5.98 2.27
C ASP A 134 4.98 -6.98 1.12
N ILE A 135 5.23 -6.55 -0.13
CA ILE A 135 5.09 -7.40 -1.31
C ILE A 135 6.44 -7.93 -1.78
N ALA A 136 6.58 -9.26 -1.82
CA ALA A 136 7.79 -9.90 -2.32
C ALA A 136 8.04 -9.61 -3.81
N GLY A 137 9.30 -9.42 -4.18
CA GLY A 137 9.73 -9.17 -5.56
C GLY A 137 9.76 -7.69 -5.96
N THR A 138 9.56 -6.77 -5.02
CA THR A 138 9.80 -5.34 -5.22
C THR A 138 10.41 -4.74 -3.95
N ASP A 139 11.36 -3.81 -4.10
CA ASP A 139 11.90 -3.05 -2.96
C ASP A 139 10.90 -2.00 -2.46
N PHE A 140 10.07 -1.49 -3.38
CA PHE A 140 9.10 -0.43 -3.11
C PHE A 140 7.73 -0.74 -3.71
N THR A 141 6.67 -0.50 -2.93
CA THR A 141 5.27 -0.56 -3.37
C THR A 141 4.71 0.84 -3.62
N VAL A 142 3.75 0.94 -4.55
CA VAL A 142 3.10 2.23 -4.86
C VAL A 142 2.26 2.68 -3.66
N GLY A 143 2.64 3.83 -3.11
CA GLY A 143 2.01 4.50 -1.98
C GLY A 143 2.83 4.48 -0.70
N PHE A 144 3.89 3.66 -0.65
CA PHE A 144 4.76 3.56 0.52
C PHE A 144 5.49 4.88 0.82
N ASP A 145 6.04 5.53 -0.20
CA ASP A 145 6.78 6.78 -0.03
C ASP A 145 5.85 7.91 0.45
N THR A 146 4.65 8.00 -0.13
CA THR A 146 3.66 9.00 0.28
C THR A 146 3.16 8.77 1.71
N ALA A 147 2.89 7.51 2.09
CA ALA A 147 2.49 7.17 3.45
C ALA A 147 3.58 7.50 4.47
N THR A 148 4.83 7.22 4.12
CA THR A 148 6.00 7.53 4.96
C THR A 148 6.19 9.03 5.11
N ASN A 149 6.10 9.82 4.03
CA ASN A 149 6.15 11.28 4.10
C ASN A 149 5.00 11.86 4.94
N THR A 150 3.82 11.25 4.88
CA THR A 150 2.67 11.65 5.73
C THR A 150 2.97 11.39 7.21
N ALA A 151 3.59 10.25 7.53
CA ALA A 151 4.03 9.96 8.90
C ALA A 151 5.13 10.93 9.38
N VAL A 152 6.11 11.23 8.53
CA VAL A 152 7.19 12.19 8.83
C VAL A 152 6.64 13.58 9.09
N ASP A 153 5.75 14.10 8.23
CA ASP A 153 5.11 15.40 8.41
C ASP A 153 4.32 15.49 9.73
N ALA A 154 3.65 14.41 10.14
CA ALA A 154 2.99 14.35 11.43
C ALA A 154 3.99 14.32 12.60
N ILE A 155 5.08 13.56 12.47
CA ILE A 155 6.15 13.49 13.49
C ILE A 155 6.78 14.87 13.69
N ASP A 156 7.09 15.59 12.61
CA ASP A 156 7.70 16.92 12.67
C ASP A 156 6.79 17.92 13.39
N LYS A 157 5.50 17.93 13.04
CA LYS A 157 4.50 18.78 13.73
C LYS A 157 4.39 18.45 15.21
N ILE A 158 4.42 17.17 15.57
CA ILE A 158 4.36 16.72 16.97
C ILE A 158 5.62 17.12 17.73
N ARG A 159 6.79 16.99 17.09
CA ARG A 159 8.11 17.30 17.65
C ARG A 159 8.22 18.75 18.11
N ASP A 160 7.70 19.70 17.34
CA ASP A 160 7.66 21.12 17.74
C ASP A 160 6.93 21.34 19.07
N THR A 161 5.85 20.60 19.29
CA THR A 161 5.08 20.64 20.55
C THR A 161 5.78 19.91 21.70
N ALA A 162 6.50 18.82 21.39
CA ALA A 162 7.18 17.99 22.36
C ALA A 162 8.34 18.74 23.03
N ILE A 163 9.14 19.45 22.23
CA ILE A 163 10.27 20.26 22.69
C ILE A 163 9.80 21.40 23.60
N SER A 164 8.64 21.98 23.31
CA SER A 164 8.10 23.13 24.05
C SER A 164 7.60 22.78 25.46
N HIS A 165 7.21 21.53 25.71
CA HIS A 165 6.54 21.11 26.94
C HIS A 165 7.20 19.92 27.67
N ASN A 166 8.39 19.48 27.24
CA ASN A 166 9.08 18.30 27.79
C ASN A 166 8.18 17.04 27.84
N ARG A 167 7.53 16.73 26.71
CA ARG A 167 6.56 15.64 26.56
C ARG A 167 7.12 14.45 25.82
N LEU A 168 6.74 13.24 26.24
CA LEU A 168 7.03 11.99 25.51
C LEU A 168 5.84 11.61 24.61
N PHE A 169 6.08 11.47 23.32
CA PHE A 169 5.05 11.07 22.36
C PHE A 169 5.24 9.63 21.87
N PHE A 170 4.18 8.83 21.97
CA PHE A 170 4.07 7.57 21.24
C PHE A 170 3.23 7.80 19.98
N ILE A 171 3.82 7.57 18.81
CA ILE A 171 3.19 7.81 17.51
C ILE A 171 2.96 6.47 16.83
N GLU A 172 1.71 6.07 16.66
CA GLU A 172 1.34 4.84 15.97
C GLU A 172 1.17 5.08 14.47
N VAL A 173 1.92 4.30 13.69
CA VAL A 173 1.91 4.32 12.23
C VAL A 173 1.36 3.00 11.67
N MET A 174 0.83 3.08 10.45
CA MET A 174 0.32 1.89 9.75
C MET A 174 1.49 1.03 9.25
N GLY A 175 1.17 -0.14 8.71
CA GLY A 175 2.16 -1.07 8.13
C GLY A 175 1.75 -2.53 8.27
N ARG A 176 0.58 -2.79 8.87
CA ARG A 176 0.05 -4.11 9.13
C ARG A 176 1.05 -4.97 9.89
N ASN A 177 1.63 -5.98 9.25
CA ASN A 177 2.62 -6.86 9.85
C ASN A 177 4.06 -6.48 9.48
N SER A 178 4.26 -5.30 8.87
CA SER A 178 5.55 -4.79 8.44
C SER A 178 5.92 -3.49 9.17
N GLY A 179 7.20 -3.38 9.53
CA GLY A 179 7.81 -2.23 10.16
C GLY A 179 8.38 -1.18 9.21
N TYR A 180 8.22 -1.31 7.89
CA TYR A 180 8.87 -0.40 6.93
C TYR A 180 8.49 1.08 7.12
N ILE A 181 7.21 1.39 7.31
CA ILE A 181 6.78 2.78 7.55
C ILE A 181 7.38 3.27 8.88
N ALA A 182 7.29 2.45 9.94
CA ALA A 182 7.79 2.81 11.26
C ALA A 182 9.29 3.07 11.28
N ILE A 183 10.11 2.21 10.66
CA ILE A 183 11.56 2.39 10.66
C ILE A 183 11.98 3.60 9.83
N ASN A 184 11.40 3.80 8.64
CA ASN A 184 11.76 4.94 7.78
C ASN A 184 11.28 6.27 8.36
N SER A 185 10.04 6.34 8.85
CA SER A 185 9.51 7.54 9.51
C SER A 185 10.20 7.83 10.84
N GLY A 186 10.57 6.79 11.60
CA GLY A 186 11.35 6.92 12.83
C GLY A 186 12.75 7.48 12.57
N ILE A 187 13.46 7.00 11.55
CA ILE A 187 14.79 7.52 11.18
C ILE A 187 14.68 8.96 10.67
N ALA A 188 13.80 9.22 9.69
CA ALA A 188 13.63 10.54 9.10
C ALA A 188 13.14 11.57 10.12
N GLY A 189 12.21 11.17 10.98
CA GLY A 189 11.65 12.00 12.02
C GLY A 189 12.46 12.02 13.31
N GLY A 190 13.63 11.39 13.40
CA GLY A 190 14.54 11.44 14.56
C GLY A 190 14.01 10.81 15.85
N ALA A 191 13.27 9.70 15.75
CA ALA A 191 12.73 8.96 16.89
C ALA A 191 13.84 8.42 17.82
N VAL A 192 13.57 8.39 19.12
CA VAL A 192 14.49 7.81 20.11
C VAL A 192 14.50 6.28 19.99
N ALA A 193 13.33 5.71 19.73
CA ALA A 193 13.14 4.30 19.48
C ALA A 193 12.02 4.10 18.46
N THR A 194 12.14 3.02 17.70
CA THR A 194 11.10 2.55 16.80
C THR A 194 10.76 1.12 17.18
N ILE A 195 9.48 0.83 17.35
CA ILE A 195 8.97 -0.51 17.65
C ILE A 195 8.38 -1.10 16.37
N ILE A 196 8.97 -2.21 15.91
CA ILE A 196 8.60 -2.90 14.66
C ILE A 196 8.28 -4.37 14.92
N PRO A 197 7.42 -5.02 14.11
CA PRO A 197 7.07 -6.43 14.28
C PRO A 197 8.22 -7.42 14.00
N GLU A 198 9.22 -7.01 13.21
CA GLU A 198 10.36 -7.83 12.79
C GLU A 198 11.43 -7.98 13.88
N GLU A 199 11.49 -7.06 14.84
CA GLU A 199 12.53 -7.05 15.88
C GLU A 199 11.94 -7.30 17.27
N SER A 200 12.64 -8.10 18.07
CA SER A 200 12.28 -8.36 19.46
C SER A 200 12.95 -7.37 20.38
N MET A 201 12.33 -6.20 20.59
CA MET A 201 12.70 -5.29 21.67
C MET A 201 11.90 -5.64 22.92
N THR A 202 12.51 -5.58 24.10
CA THR A 202 11.79 -5.72 25.37
C THR A 202 11.31 -4.36 25.89
N LEU A 203 10.29 -4.37 26.75
CA LEU A 203 9.84 -3.14 27.41
C LEU A 203 10.98 -2.52 28.23
N ASP A 204 11.76 -3.33 28.94
CA ASP A 204 12.84 -2.84 29.82
C ASP A 204 13.96 -2.15 29.03
N GLU A 205 14.30 -2.64 27.82
CA GLU A 205 15.24 -1.96 26.92
C GLU A 205 14.70 -0.62 26.42
N LEU A 206 13.41 -0.54 26.09
CA LEU A 206 12.76 0.70 25.70
C LEU A 206 12.79 1.72 26.85
N PHE A 207 12.48 1.28 28.07
CA PHE A 207 12.56 2.09 29.28
C PHE A 207 13.96 2.64 29.51
N ALA A 208 14.98 1.78 29.46
CA ALA A 208 16.36 2.17 29.67
C ALA A 208 16.81 3.26 28.68
N LYS A 209 16.48 3.11 27.38
CA LYS A 209 16.79 4.12 26.36
C LYS A 209 16.10 5.47 26.62
N LEU A 210 14.85 5.44 27.07
CA LEU A 210 14.08 6.66 27.35
C LEU A 210 14.57 7.38 28.61
N GLU A 211 14.95 6.63 29.65
CA GLU A 211 15.52 7.20 30.88
C GLU A 211 16.91 7.82 30.65
N GLU A 212 17.76 7.18 29.83
CA GLU A 212 19.05 7.74 29.42
C GLU A 212 18.87 9.05 28.64
N GLY A 213 17.87 9.10 27.75
CA GLY A 213 17.48 10.32 27.03
C GLY A 213 17.03 11.45 27.97
N GLY A 214 16.27 11.13 29.02
CA GLY A 214 15.85 12.09 30.03
C GLY A 214 17.03 12.68 30.83
N LYS A 215 17.99 11.83 31.24
CA LYS A 215 19.18 12.25 32.01
C LYS A 215 20.12 13.16 31.24
N THR A 216 20.17 13.01 29.92
CA THR A 216 21.04 13.80 29.03
C THR A 216 20.42 15.13 28.56
N ASN A 217 19.26 15.52 29.12
CA ASN A 217 18.51 16.73 28.75
C ASN A 217 18.18 16.78 27.24
N LYS A 218 18.06 15.60 26.61
CA LYS A 218 17.75 15.46 25.18
C LYS A 218 16.30 15.91 24.96
N LYS A 219 16.12 16.95 24.15
CA LYS A 219 14.80 17.58 23.90
C LYS A 219 13.86 16.76 23.01
N SER A 220 14.33 15.65 22.45
CA SER A 220 13.57 14.80 21.53
C SER A 220 13.07 13.56 22.26
N SER A 221 11.78 13.55 22.60
CA SER A 221 11.13 12.47 23.34
C SER A 221 9.98 11.93 22.50
N LEU A 222 10.29 11.17 21.44
CA LEU A 222 9.26 10.47 20.68
C LEU A 222 9.66 9.05 20.31
N VAL A 223 8.67 8.18 20.29
CA VAL A 223 8.75 6.76 19.95
C VAL A 223 7.75 6.49 18.83
N VAL A 224 8.22 5.88 17.75
CA VAL A 224 7.36 5.45 16.64
C VAL A 224 7.00 3.98 16.83
N VAL A 225 5.72 3.64 16.70
CA VAL A 225 5.19 2.30 16.95
C VAL A 225 4.45 1.81 15.71
N ALA A 226 4.88 0.70 15.12
CA ALA A 226 4.12 0.03 14.08
C ALA A 226 2.83 -0.57 14.65
N GLU A 227 1.70 -0.46 13.94
CA GLU A 227 0.40 -1.03 14.38
C GLU A 227 0.44 -2.55 14.61
N GLY A 228 1.34 -3.28 13.93
CA GLY A 228 1.55 -4.71 14.10
C GLY A 228 2.53 -5.11 15.21
N SER A 229 2.97 -4.17 16.03
CA SER A 229 3.89 -4.41 17.15
C SER A 229 3.41 -5.54 18.06
N LYS A 230 4.31 -6.48 18.36
CA LYS A 230 4.06 -7.59 19.29
C LYS A 230 4.05 -7.16 20.76
N LEU A 231 4.55 -5.97 21.08
CA LEU A 231 4.57 -5.42 22.44
C LEU A 231 3.28 -4.71 22.85
N GLY A 232 2.34 -4.60 21.91
CA GLY A 232 1.13 -3.78 22.02
C GLY A 232 1.22 -2.50 21.19
N GLY A 233 0.06 -1.88 20.97
CA GLY A 233 -0.05 -0.60 20.28
C GLY A 233 0.41 0.59 21.13
N ALA A 234 0.41 1.79 20.55
CA ALA A 234 0.96 2.99 21.19
C ALA A 234 0.26 3.35 22.51
N ILE A 235 -1.05 3.14 22.61
CA ILE A 235 -1.82 3.39 23.84
C ILE A 235 -1.36 2.45 24.97
N GLU A 236 -1.19 1.17 24.65
CA GLU A 236 -0.80 0.16 25.64
C GLU A 236 0.61 0.40 26.15
N LEU A 237 1.54 0.71 25.24
CA LEU A 237 2.91 1.08 25.58
C LEU A 237 2.98 2.34 26.43
N ALA A 238 2.22 3.38 26.07
CA ALA A 238 2.15 4.62 26.84
C ALA A 238 1.61 4.38 28.26
N LYS A 239 0.58 3.55 28.41
CA LYS A 239 0.02 3.19 29.73
C LYS A 239 1.07 2.45 30.57
N LYS A 240 1.67 1.39 30.03
CA LYS A 240 2.75 0.65 30.69
C LYS A 240 3.91 1.57 31.09
N PHE A 241 4.22 2.58 30.27
CA PHE A 241 5.27 3.54 30.57
C PHE A 241 4.89 4.49 31.70
N SER A 242 3.67 5.02 31.69
CA SER A 242 3.16 5.93 32.71
C SER A 242 3.09 5.31 34.12
N GLU A 243 2.88 3.99 34.21
CA GLU A 243 2.85 3.25 35.47
C GLU A 243 4.24 3.10 36.12
N ARG A 244 5.31 3.17 35.30
CA ARG A 244 6.70 2.97 35.75
C ARG A 244 7.50 4.25 35.89
N SER A 245 7.13 5.30 35.14
CA SER A 245 7.85 6.58 35.15
C SER A 245 6.89 7.76 35.17
N SER A 246 7.11 8.67 36.12
CA SER A 246 6.40 9.95 36.24
C SER A 246 7.19 11.13 35.63
N TYR A 247 8.31 10.84 34.97
CA TYR A 247 9.25 11.88 34.51
C TYR A 247 8.72 12.71 33.34
N PHE A 248 7.85 12.13 32.49
CA PHE A 248 7.33 12.77 31.29
C PHE A 248 5.81 12.92 31.34
N ASP A 249 5.28 14.03 30.79
CA ASP A 249 3.89 14.08 30.35
C ASP A 249 3.77 13.30 29.03
N ILE A 250 3.08 12.16 29.08
CA ILE A 250 2.99 11.21 27.97
C ILE A 250 1.77 11.52 27.11
N LYS A 251 1.97 11.54 25.80
CA LYS A 251 0.91 11.70 24.80
C LYS A 251 0.99 10.58 23.77
N VAL A 252 -0.17 10.27 23.20
CA VAL A 252 -0.32 9.25 22.16
C VAL A 252 -0.97 9.89 20.95
N THR A 253 -0.47 9.57 19.76
CA THR A 253 -1.09 9.94 18.50
C THR A 253 -1.17 8.72 17.61
N ILE A 254 -2.37 8.38 17.13
CA ILE A 254 -2.59 7.30 16.17
C ILE A 254 -2.92 7.96 14.84
N LEU A 255 -2.01 7.85 13.87
CA LEU A 255 -2.21 8.49 12.56
C LEU A 255 -3.31 7.79 11.76
N GLY A 256 -3.37 6.46 11.83
CA GLY A 256 -4.36 5.65 11.15
C GLY A 256 -4.45 5.97 9.65
N HIS A 257 -5.68 6.08 9.16
CA HIS A 257 -6.01 6.19 7.72
C HIS A 257 -5.53 7.49 7.05
N LEU A 258 -5.02 8.48 7.80
CA LEU A 258 -4.36 9.65 7.20
C LEU A 258 -3.24 9.23 6.23
N GLN A 259 -2.54 8.13 6.55
CA GLN A 259 -1.42 7.60 5.76
C GLN A 259 -1.84 6.96 4.42
N ARG A 260 -3.13 6.68 4.21
CA ARG A 260 -3.65 6.15 2.93
C ARG A 260 -4.12 7.24 1.98
N GLY A 261 -4.44 8.41 2.53
CA GLY A 261 -4.91 9.56 1.78
C GLY A 261 -3.77 10.42 1.24
N GLY A 262 -4.15 11.54 0.62
CA GLY A 262 -3.20 12.55 0.18
C GLY A 262 -2.75 12.39 -1.27
N THR A 263 -2.05 13.42 -1.72
CA THR A 263 -1.52 13.50 -3.08
C THR A 263 -0.24 12.66 -3.16
N PRO A 264 -0.12 11.71 -4.11
CA PRO A 264 1.11 10.93 -4.23
C PRO A 264 2.31 11.82 -4.50
N THR A 265 3.45 11.46 -3.92
CA THR A 265 4.75 12.12 -4.14
C THR A 265 5.23 11.94 -5.58
N TYR A 266 6.32 12.63 -5.94
CA TYR A 266 6.93 12.43 -7.26
C TYR A 266 7.34 10.96 -7.47
N PHE A 267 7.90 10.33 -6.42
CA PHE A 267 8.41 8.97 -6.47
C PHE A 267 7.29 7.99 -6.76
N ASP A 268 6.20 8.03 -5.99
CA ASP A 268 5.06 7.14 -6.20
C ASP A 268 4.41 7.33 -7.57
N ARG A 269 4.30 8.58 -8.07
CA ARG A 269 3.77 8.83 -9.42
C ARG A 269 4.63 8.22 -10.51
N VAL A 270 5.95 8.34 -10.40
CA VAL A 270 6.89 7.81 -11.39
C VAL A 270 6.96 6.29 -11.30
N LEU A 271 7.04 5.72 -10.10
CA LEU A 271 7.04 4.28 -9.85
C LEU A 271 5.77 3.63 -10.41
N ALA A 272 4.60 4.15 -10.04
CA ALA A 272 3.31 3.69 -10.53
C ALA A 272 3.21 3.77 -12.06
N SER A 273 3.76 4.83 -12.66
CA SER A 273 3.76 5.00 -14.11
C SER A 273 4.64 3.96 -14.81
N LYS A 274 5.85 3.72 -14.30
CA LYS A 274 6.77 2.70 -14.82
C LYS A 274 6.17 1.30 -14.72
N MET A 275 5.61 0.96 -13.55
CA MET A 275 4.95 -0.33 -13.33
C MET A 275 3.72 -0.51 -14.22
N GLY A 276 2.93 0.55 -14.43
CA GLY A 276 1.76 0.51 -15.32
C GLY A 276 2.12 0.24 -16.78
N VAL A 277 3.21 0.86 -17.28
CA VAL A 277 3.73 0.57 -18.62
C VAL A 277 4.24 -0.87 -18.70
N ALA A 278 5.09 -1.27 -17.75
CA ALA A 278 5.67 -2.61 -17.72
C ALA A 278 4.62 -3.72 -17.62
N ALA A 279 3.53 -3.50 -16.88
CA ALA A 279 2.44 -4.47 -16.77
C ALA A 279 1.74 -4.73 -18.11
N VAL A 280 1.45 -3.67 -18.88
CA VAL A 280 0.84 -3.81 -20.20
C VAL A 280 1.83 -4.43 -21.18
N GLU A 281 3.09 -3.97 -21.21
CA GLU A 281 4.11 -4.56 -22.07
C GLU A 281 4.36 -6.04 -21.77
N GLY A 282 4.41 -6.43 -20.49
CA GLY A 282 4.59 -7.81 -20.06
C GLY A 282 3.44 -8.72 -20.52
N LEU A 283 2.20 -8.24 -20.37
CA LEU A 283 1.02 -8.93 -20.93
C LEU A 283 1.13 -9.11 -22.45
N LEU A 284 1.53 -8.05 -23.16
CA LEU A 284 1.66 -8.08 -24.61
C LEU A 284 2.86 -8.89 -25.12
N LYS A 285 3.91 -9.10 -24.32
CA LYS A 285 5.00 -10.02 -24.67
C LYS A 285 4.64 -11.48 -24.42
N GLY A 286 3.54 -11.74 -23.69
CA GLY A 286 3.18 -13.08 -23.27
C GLY A 286 4.16 -13.66 -22.26
N GLU A 287 4.86 -12.80 -21.52
CA GLU A 287 5.75 -13.20 -20.43
C GLU A 287 4.88 -13.83 -19.34
N LYS A 288 4.74 -15.16 -19.38
CA LYS A 288 4.27 -15.92 -18.23
C LYS A 288 5.27 -15.68 -17.10
N ARG A 289 4.73 -15.58 -15.88
CA ARG A 289 5.51 -15.51 -14.63
C ARG A 289 6.76 -16.37 -14.78
N ARG A 290 7.94 -15.74 -14.68
CA ARG A 290 9.14 -16.48 -14.28
C ARG A 290 8.91 -16.84 -12.82
N ASP A 291 8.30 -17.99 -12.60
CA ASP A 291 8.32 -18.62 -11.30
C ASP A 291 9.80 -18.68 -10.87
N GLY A 292 10.09 -18.19 -9.68
CA GLY A 292 11.43 -17.91 -9.19
C GLY A 292 12.42 -19.02 -9.53
N GLY A 293 13.27 -18.75 -10.51
CA GLY A 293 14.44 -19.54 -10.86
C GLY A 293 15.64 -18.62 -10.80
N ASN A 294 16.50 -18.88 -9.81
CA ASN A 294 17.80 -18.26 -9.56
C ASN A 294 18.38 -17.50 -10.77
N SER A 295 18.56 -16.19 -10.62
CA SER A 295 19.64 -15.48 -11.30
C SER A 295 20.36 -14.68 -10.22
N GLN A 296 21.68 -14.90 -10.18
CA GLN A 296 22.66 -14.44 -9.20
C GLN A 296 22.67 -12.93 -8.99
#